data_AF-A0A1Q7J6H9-F1
#
_entry.id   AF-A0A1Q7J6H9-F1
#
_cell.length_a   1.000
_cell.length_b   1.000
_cell.length_c   1.000
_cell.angle_alpha   90.00
_cell.angle_beta   90.00
_cell.angle_gamma   90.00
#
_symmetry.space_group_name_H-M   'P 1'
#
loop_
_entity.id
_entity.type
_entity.pdbx_description
1 polymer ?
#
loop_
_entity_poly.entity_id
_entity_poly.type
_entity_poly.pdbx_seq_one_letter_code
_entity_poly.pdbx_strand_id
1 'polypeptide(L)'
;MATQHERQLWLEFQQAKHGTDYSRWLHNGLTSTDRPANLGYWMGYQIAKAYYDRATDKRQAVYELLHIRDYDALLEASGYAKRMER
;
A
#
# COMPACT_ATOMS: atom_id res chain seq x y z
N MET A 1 10.80 3.21 -12.23
CA MET A 1 9.55 2.87 -12.95
C MET A 1 8.89 1.73 -12.19
N ALA A 2 7.58 1.77 -11.98
CA ALA A 2 6.84 0.66 -11.35
C ALA A 2 6.88 -0.58 -12.25
N THR A 3 6.94 -1.78 -11.67
CA THR A 3 6.88 -3.00 -12.47
C THR A 3 5.45 -3.25 -12.98
N GLN A 4 5.28 -4.07 -14.02
CA GLN A 4 3.96 -4.44 -14.53
C GLN A 4 3.09 -5.10 -13.44
N HIS A 5 3.67 -6.02 -12.66
CA HIS A 5 2.98 -6.69 -11.55
C HIS A 5 2.58 -5.71 -10.43
N GLU A 6 3.45 -4.75 -10.09
CA GLU A 6 3.12 -3.70 -9.10
C GLU A 6 1.94 -2.84 -9.56
N ARG A 7 1.92 -2.42 -10.83
CA ARG A 7 0.80 -1.64 -11.38
C ARG A 7 -0.50 -2.43 -11.38
N GLN A 8 -0.46 -3.71 -11.74
CA GLN A 8 -1.65 -4.58 -11.67
C GLN A 8 -2.16 -4.68 -10.22
N LEU A 9 -1.28 -4.95 -9.27
CA LEU A 9 -1.63 -5.02 -7.84
C LEU A 9 -2.21 -3.70 -7.34
N TRP A 10 -1.66 -2.56 -7.78
CA TRP A 10 -2.20 -1.25 -7.44
C TRP A 10 -3.64 -1.07 -7.93
N LEU A 11 -3.95 -1.42 -9.17
CA LEU A 11 -5.31 -1.32 -9.73
C LEU A 11 -6.32 -2.17 -8.93
N GLU A 12 -5.92 -3.41 -8.58
CA GLU A 12 -6.75 -4.28 -7.72
C GLU A 12 -6.92 -3.70 -6.32
N PHE A 13 -5.85 -3.16 -5.73
CA PHE A 13 -5.87 -2.56 -4.39
C PHE A 13 -6.80 -1.34 -4.34
N GLN A 14 -6.79 -0.49 -5.37
CA GLN A 14 -7.64 0.70 -5.43
C GLN A 14 -9.13 0.37 -5.28
N GLN A 15 -9.55 -0.77 -5.86
CA GLN A 15 -10.92 -1.27 -5.79
C GLN A 15 -11.23 -1.90 -4.42
N ALA A 16 -10.24 -2.55 -3.80
CA ALA A 16 -10.43 -3.30 -2.56
C ALA A 16 -10.24 -2.49 -1.27
N LYS A 17 -9.46 -1.39 -1.28
CA LYS A 17 -8.97 -0.72 -0.05
C LYS A 17 -10.04 -0.19 0.92
N HIS A 18 -11.27 0.03 0.47
CA HIS A 18 -12.41 0.42 1.32
C HIS A 18 -13.48 -0.67 1.46
N GLY A 19 -13.27 -1.82 0.81
CA GLY A 19 -14.15 -2.96 0.95
C GLY A 19 -13.96 -3.65 2.30
N THR A 20 -14.81 -4.64 2.57
CA THR A 20 -14.74 -5.48 3.77
C THR A 20 -14.20 -6.88 3.48
N ASP A 21 -14.05 -7.24 2.19
CA ASP A 21 -13.46 -8.52 1.78
C ASP A 21 -11.94 -8.36 1.60
N TYR A 22 -11.20 -8.83 2.59
CA TYR A 22 -9.75 -8.84 2.58
C TYR A 22 -9.17 -10.22 2.27
N SER A 23 -9.98 -11.21 1.90
CA SER A 23 -9.55 -12.61 1.70
C SER A 23 -8.47 -12.79 0.62
N ARG A 24 -8.41 -11.88 -0.36
CA ARG A 24 -7.35 -11.83 -1.38
C ARG A 24 -6.08 -11.09 -0.94
N TRP A 25 -6.13 -10.41 0.22
CA TRP A 25 -5.10 -9.45 0.65
C TRP A 25 -4.43 -9.82 1.98
N LEU A 26 -5.19 -10.37 2.94
CA LEU A 26 -4.77 -10.60 4.32
C LEU A 26 -5.11 -12.02 4.77
N HIS A 27 -4.26 -12.60 5.61
CA HIS A 27 -4.45 -13.90 6.28
C HIS A 27 -4.73 -15.09 5.34
N ASN A 28 -4.31 -15.00 4.08
CA ASN A 28 -4.58 -16.00 3.04
C ASN A 28 -3.38 -16.92 2.74
N GLY A 29 -2.49 -17.10 3.72
CA GLY A 29 -1.27 -17.92 3.58
C GLY A 29 -1.53 -19.37 3.19
N LEU A 30 -2.65 -19.95 3.65
CA LEU A 30 -3.02 -21.34 3.37
C LEU A 30 -3.92 -21.50 2.15
N THR A 31 -4.54 -20.42 1.68
CA THR A 31 -5.57 -20.45 0.63
C THR A 31 -5.12 -19.83 -0.68
N SER A 32 -4.04 -19.04 -0.68
CA SER A 32 -3.49 -18.41 -1.89
C SER A 32 -2.73 -19.43 -2.73
N THR A 33 -3.15 -19.64 -3.98
CA THR A 33 -2.56 -20.64 -4.88
C THR A 33 -2.01 -20.05 -6.18
N ASP A 34 -2.60 -18.95 -6.64
CA ASP A 34 -2.31 -18.30 -7.93
C ASP A 34 -1.42 -17.05 -7.81
N ARG A 35 -1.16 -16.61 -6.57
CA ARG A 35 -0.37 -15.40 -6.26
C ARG A 35 0.28 -15.51 -4.88
N PRO A 36 1.29 -14.68 -4.56
CA PRO A 36 1.81 -14.59 -3.21
C PRO A 36 0.71 -14.23 -2.20
N ALA A 37 0.77 -14.83 -1.02
CA ALA A 37 -0.13 -14.50 0.07
C ALA A 37 0.21 -13.14 0.70
N ASN A 38 -0.73 -12.60 1.47
CA ASN A 38 -0.55 -11.44 2.34
C ASN A 38 -0.10 -10.16 1.60
N LEU A 39 -0.55 -9.99 0.35
CA LEU A 39 -0.17 -8.83 -0.48
C LEU A 39 -0.65 -7.49 0.06
N GLY A 40 -1.61 -7.46 0.99
CA GLY A 40 -1.97 -6.26 1.74
C GLY A 40 -0.77 -5.68 2.50
N TYR A 41 0.09 -6.52 3.08
CA TYR A 41 1.32 -6.07 3.74
C TYR A 41 2.32 -5.50 2.75
N TRP A 42 2.44 -6.11 1.57
CA TRP A 42 3.34 -5.61 0.54
C TRP A 42 2.89 -4.24 0.02
N MET A 43 1.59 -4.08 -0.30
CA MET A 43 1.03 -2.78 -0.71
C MET A 43 1.19 -1.72 0.38
N GLY A 44 0.85 -2.06 1.63
CA GLY A 44 1.01 -1.18 2.78
C GLY A 44 2.46 -0.73 2.97
N TYR A 45 3.41 -1.66 2.85
CA TYR A 45 4.84 -1.33 2.87
C TYR A 45 5.24 -0.38 1.75
N GLN A 46 4.78 -0.59 0.52
CA GLN A 46 5.12 0.28 -0.61
C GLN A 46 4.61 1.72 -0.41
N ILE A 47 3.39 1.87 0.12
CA ILE A 47 2.80 3.19 0.44
C ILE A 47 3.57 3.85 1.59
N ALA A 48 3.80 3.13 2.69
CA ALA A 48 4.54 3.64 3.85
C ALA A 48 5.98 4.03 3.48
N LYS A 49 6.65 3.21 2.67
CA LYS A 49 7.99 3.51 2.14
C LYS A 49 7.97 4.78 1.28
N ALA A 50 6.99 4.92 0.38
CA ALA A 50 6.89 6.11 -0.47
C ALA A 50 6.65 7.38 0.36
N TYR A 51 5.83 7.30 1.41
CA TYR A 51 5.63 8.38 2.38
C TYR A 51 6.93 8.74 3.09
N TYR A 52 7.57 7.75 3.72
CA TYR A 52 8.82 7.93 4.44
C TYR A 52 9.92 8.51 3.55
N ASP A 53 10.08 8.02 2.32
CA ASP A 53 11.12 8.49 1.39
C ASP A 53 10.94 9.97 1.03
N ARG A 54 9.69 10.45 0.86
CA ARG A 54 9.37 11.85 0.54
C ARG A 54 9.50 12.80 1.72
N ALA A 55 9.33 12.31 2.95
CA ALA A 55 9.37 13.16 4.13
C ALA A 55 10.77 13.75 4.36
N THR A 56 10.84 15.04 4.66
CA THR A 56 12.10 15.71 5.05
C THR A 56 12.51 15.33 6.47
N ASP A 57 11.56 15.31 7.41
CA ASP A 57 11.76 14.81 8.77
C ASP A 57 11.34 13.34 8.87
N LYS A 58 12.34 12.46 8.99
CA LYS A 58 12.13 11.01 9.08
C LYS A 58 11.53 10.56 10.41
N ARG A 59 11.81 11.26 11.52
CA ARG A 59 11.24 10.91 12.83
C ARG A 59 9.76 11.25 12.87
N GLN A 60 9.40 12.42 12.34
CA GLN A 60 8.00 12.81 12.19
C GLN A 60 7.25 11.83 11.29
N ALA A 61 7.86 11.41 10.16
CA ALA A 61 7.23 10.44 9.27
C ALA A 61 6.94 9.09 9.93
N VAL A 62 7.88 8.57 10.73
CA VAL A 62 7.67 7.34 11.50
C VAL A 62 6.56 7.52 12.54
N TYR A 63 6.54 8.66 13.24
CA TYR A 63 5.49 8.97 14.19
C TYR A 63 4.11 8.96 13.51
N GLU A 64 3.96 9.61 12.36
CA GLU A 64 2.72 9.66 11.59
C GLU A 64 2.29 8.28 11.06
N LEU A 65 3.24 7.48 10.57
CA LEU A 65 2.96 6.11 10.11
C LEU A 65 2.50 5.18 11.23
N LEU A 66 2.89 5.43 12.48
CA LEU A 66 2.43 4.68 13.64
C LEU A 66 1.11 5.21 14.23
N HIS A 67 0.72 6.43 13.88
CA HIS A 67 -0.46 7.12 14.42
C HIS A 67 -1.40 7.61 13.32
N ILE A 68 -1.57 6.81 12.26
CA ILE A 68 -2.39 7.16 11.10
C ILE A 68 -3.83 7.37 11.54
N ARG A 69 -4.39 8.53 11.20
CA ARG A 69 -5.81 8.87 11.44
C ARG A 69 -6.64 8.88 10.17
N ASP A 70 -5.99 9.18 9.05
CA ASP A 70 -6.60 9.27 7.73
C ASP A 70 -5.69 8.53 6.74
N TYR A 71 -6.15 7.36 6.31
CA TYR A 71 -5.40 6.49 5.41
C TYR A 71 -5.37 7.03 3.97
N ASP A 72 -6.41 7.77 3.55
CA ASP A 72 -6.48 8.33 2.21
C ASP A 72 -5.56 9.55 2.09
N ALA A 73 -5.54 10.40 3.10
CA ALA A 73 -4.60 11.52 3.16
C ALA A 73 -3.14 11.03 3.18
N LEU A 74 -2.83 9.97 3.95
CA LEU A 74 -1.50 9.36 3.95
C LEU A 74 -1.13 8.80 2.57
N LEU A 75 -2.05 8.08 1.92
CA LEU A 75 -1.86 7.55 0.58
C LEU A 75 -1.59 8.67 -0.44
N GLU A 76 -2.35 9.76 -0.41
CA GLU A 76 -2.12 10.91 -1.27
C GLU A 76 -0.74 11.54 -1.02
N ALA A 77 -0.41 11.82 0.25
CA ALA A 77 0.84 12.45 0.65
C ALA A 77 2.07 11.58 0.31
N SER A 78 1.92 10.25 0.32
CA SER A 78 2.96 9.29 -0.08
C SER A 78 3.38 9.45 -1.55
N GLY A 79 2.52 10.05 -2.40
CA GLY A 79 2.72 10.11 -3.84
C GLY A 79 2.81 8.75 -4.53
N TYR A 80 2.45 7.65 -3.84
CA TYR A 80 2.49 6.30 -4.38
C TYR A 80 1.54 6.14 -5.58
N ALA A 81 0.29 6.60 -5.44
CA ALA A 81 -0.72 6.59 -6.52
C ALA A 81 -0.20 7.29 -7.79
N LYS A 82 0.32 8.52 -7.64
CA LYS A 82 0.91 9.30 -8.74
C LYS A 82 2.11 8.63 -9.40
N ARG A 83 2.80 7.69 -8.71
CA ARG A 83 3.90 6.90 -9.29
C ARG A 83 3.39 5.74 -10.14
N MET A 84 2.20 5.22 -9.84
CA MET A 84 1.58 4.11 -10.57
C MET A 84 0.86 4.57 -11.84
N GLU A 85 0.39 5.82 -11.86
CA GLU A 85 -0.29 6.47 -13.01
C GLU A 85 0.66 6.99 -14.10
N ARG A 86 1.97 6.99 -13.83
CA ARG A 86 3.05 7.31 -14.78
C ARG A 86 3.61 6.03 -15.35
#